data_AF-A0AAI9K6A8-F1
#
_entry.id   AF-A0AAI9K6A8-F1
#
_cell.length_a   1.000
_cell.length_b   1.000
_cell.length_c   1.000
_cell.angle_alpha   90.00
_cell.angle_beta   90.00
_cell.angle_gamma   90.00
#
_symmetry.space_group_name_H-M   'P 1'
#
loop_
_entity.id
_entity.type
_entity.pdbx_description
1 polymer ?
#
loop_
_entity_poly.entity_id
_entity_poly.type
_entity_poly.pdbx_seq_one_letter_code
_entity_poly.pdbx_strand_id
1 'polypeptide(L)' 'MSNKVYVDVLAEFTTDGILIPRSLRWKDGTVYEIQRVNDMRRATSLKAGGVGMRYTCMIDDRERHLYYEDNNLWFVEGRA' A
#
# COMPACT_ATOMS: atom_id res chain seq x y z
N MET A 1 19.46 2.02 -2.35
CA MET A 1 18.60 0.99 -1.74
C MET A 1 17.25 1.64 -1.48
N SER A 2 16.14 1.00 -1.89
CA SER A 2 14.80 1.50 -1.59
C SER A 2 14.44 1.03 -0.19
N ASN A 3 14.15 1.95 0.72
CA ASN A 3 13.73 1.59 2.07
C ASN A 3 12.21 1.44 2.10
N LYS A 4 11.73 0.44 2.84
CA LYS A 4 10.30 0.35 3.17
C LYS A 4 9.92 1.56 4.00
N VAL A 5 8.86 2.24 3.58
CA VAL A 5 8.27 3.31 4.37
C VAL A 5 6.94 2.79 4.89
N TYR A 6 6.93 2.38 6.16
CA TYR A 6 5.71 1.95 6.84
C TYR A 6 4.79 3.15 7.05
N VAL A 7 3.49 2.92 6.80
CA VAL A 7 2.43 3.94 6.83
C VAL A 7 1.19 3.38 7.49
N ASP A 8 0.40 4.25 8.11
CA ASP A 8 -0.96 3.86 8.54
C ASP A 8 -1.87 3.81 7.31
N VAL A 9 -2.74 2.81 7.24
CA VAL A 9 -3.68 2.64 6.14
C VAL A 9 -5.08 2.44 6.72
N LEU A 10 -6.04 3.24 6.24
CA LEU A 10 -7.45 2.92 6.42
C LEU A 10 -7.81 1.91 5.33
N ALA A 11 -8.20 0.71 5.74
CA ALA A 11 -8.61 -0.35 4.83
C ALA A 11 -9.97 -0.91 5.23
N GLU A 12 -10.75 -1.29 4.23
CA GLU A 12 -12.02 -1.97 4.39
C GLU A 12 -11.81 -3.47 4.23
N PHE A 13 -12.34 -4.24 5.19
CA PHE A 13 -12.46 -5.69 5.03
C PHE A 13 -13.88 -5.99 4.59
N THR A 14 -14.03 -6.41 3.35
CA THR A 14 -15.33 -6.72 2.75
C THR A 14 -15.88 -8.05 3.28
N THR A 15 -17.19 -8.27 3.15
CA THR A 15 -17.84 -9.54 3.52
C THR A 15 -17.31 -10.74 2.73
N ASP A 16 -16.75 -10.50 1.55
CA ASP A 16 -16.13 -11.52 0.70
C ASP A 16 -14.68 -11.83 1.09
N GLY A 17 -14.19 -11.21 2.17
CA GLY A 17 -12.83 -11.43 2.69
C GLY A 17 -11.73 -10.66 1.96
N ILE A 18 -12.09 -9.68 1.13
CA ILE A 18 -11.14 -8.84 0.41
C ILE A 18 -10.78 -7.63 1.27
N LEU A 19 -9.47 -7.39 1.45
CA LEU A 19 -8.90 -6.22 2.11
C LEU A 19 -8.64 -5.13 1.07
N ILE A 20 -9.35 -4.00 1.16
CA ILE A 20 -9.29 -2.91 0.17
C ILE A 20 -8.77 -1.63 0.85
N PRO A 21 -7.59 -1.11 0.49
CA PRO A 21 -7.10 0.14 1.06
C PRO A 21 -7.89 1.33 0.51
N ARG A 22 -8.25 2.27 1.41
CA ARG A 22 -9.08 3.45 1.11
C ARG A 22 -8.30 4.76 1.24
N SER A 23 -7.37 4.84 2.18
CA SER A 23 -6.43 5.95 2.30
C SER A 23 -5.18 5.53 3.05
N LEU A 24 -4.10 6.30 2.92
CA LEU A 24 -2.90 6.15 3.72
C LEU A 24 -2.54 7.47 4.40
N ARG A 25 -1.98 7.38 5.61
CA ARG A 25 -1.41 8.53 6.32
C ARG A 25 0.11 8.46 6.22
N TRP A 26 0.71 9.52 5.68
CA TRP A 26 2.15 9.68 5.59
C TRP A 26 2.76 10.10 6.93
N LYS A 27 4.08 10.01 7.03
CA LYS A 27 4.83 10.28 8.27
C LYS A 27 4.66 11.70 8.81
N ASP A 28 4.35 12.65 7.94
CA ASP A 28 4.08 14.05 8.31
C ASP A 28 2.62 14.30 8.73
N GLY A 29 1.80 13.24 8.76
CA GLY A 29 0.37 13.31 9.09
C GLY A 29 -0.53 13.57 7.88
N THR A 30 0.02 13.85 6.70
CA THR A 30 -0.76 14.06 5.47
C THR A 30 -1.52 12.79 5.12
N VAL A 31 -2.82 12.90 4.88
CA VAL A 31 -3.66 11.78 4.46
C VAL A 31 -3.86 11.85 2.94
N TYR A 32 -3.55 10.75 2.27
CA TYR A 32 -3.73 10.59 0.84
C TYR A 32 -4.88 9.62 0.59
N GLU A 33 -5.89 10.07 -0.14
CA GLU A 33 -7.03 9.24 -0.54
C GLU A 33 -6.65 8.32 -1.69
N ILE A 34 -7.07 7.05 -1.62
CA ILE A 34 -6.95 6.10 -2.71
C ILE A 34 -8.22 6.16 -3.53
N GLN A 35 -8.17 6.89 -4.65
CA GLN A 35 -9.30 7.09 -5.55
C GLN A 35 -9.74 5.76 -6.19
N ARG A 36 -8.78 4.88 -6.49
CA ARG A 36 -9.04 3.57 -7.12
C ARG A 36 -7.94 2.57 -6.82
N VAL A 37 -8.32 1.29 -6.70
CA VAL A 37 -7.40 0.15 -6.74
C VAL A 37 -7.55 -0.53 -8.10
N ASN A 38 -6.50 -0.50 -8.92
CA ASN A 38 -6.50 -1.02 -10.29
C ASN A 38 -6.09 -2.50 -10.37
N ASP A 39 -5.29 -2.97 -9.42
CA ASP A 39 -4.74 -4.33 -9.42
C ASP A 39 -4.38 -4.75 -7.99
N MET A 40 -4.62 -6.03 -7.67
CA MET A 40 -4.33 -6.65 -6.38
C MET A 40 -3.74 -8.03 -6.64
N ARG A 41 -2.50 -8.26 -6.22
CA ARG A 41 -1.85 -9.56 -6.43
C ARG A 41 -0.80 -9.85 -5.36
N ARG A 42 -0.50 -11.14 -5.14
CA ARG A 42 0.71 -11.51 -4.41
C ARG A 42 1.93 -11.16 -5.26
N ALA A 43 2.86 -10.42 -4.68
CA ALA A 43 4.10 -10.04 -5.34
C ALA A 43 5.20 -9.76 -4.30
N THR A 44 6.44 -9.90 -4.73
CA THR A 44 7.59 -9.39 -3.98
C THR A 44 7.76 -7.90 -4.27
N SER A 45 8.06 -7.08 -3.25
CA SER A 45 8.52 -5.71 -3.50
C SER A 45 9.87 -5.77 -4.22
N LEU A 46 9.88 -5.30 -5.47
CA LEU A 46 11.04 -5.40 -6.36
C LEU A 46 12.25 -4.63 -5.82
N LYS A 47 12.03 -3.54 -5.07
CA LYS A 47 13.12 -2.66 -4.62
C LYS A 47 13.44 -2.76 -3.13
N ALA A 48 12.46 -3.06 -2.28
CA ALA A 48 12.62 -3.06 -0.83
C ALA A 48 12.67 -4.46 -0.20
N GLY A 49 12.43 -5.52 -0.99
CA GLY A 49 12.24 -6.87 -0.48
C GLY A 49 10.94 -7.02 0.34
N GLY A 50 10.54 -8.26 0.63
CA GLY A 50 9.27 -8.57 1.30
C GLY A 50 8.26 -9.21 0.34
N VAL A 51 7.57 -10.23 0.84
CA VAL A 51 6.52 -10.98 0.12
C VAL A 51 5.19 -10.66 0.79
N GLY A 52 4.18 -10.32 0.00
CA GLY A 52 2.87 -9.95 0.52
C GLY A 52 1.89 -9.63 -0.61
N MET A 53 0.82 -8.91 -0.28
CA MET A 53 -0.10 -8.36 -1.26
C MET A 53 0.39 -7.01 -1.75
N ARG A 54 0.48 -6.83 -3.07
CA ARG A 54 0.70 -5.54 -3.71
C ARG A 54 -0.62 -5.02 -4.27
N TYR A 55 -0.91 -3.78 -3.93
CA TYR A 55 -2.02 -2.98 -4.44
C TYR A 55 -1.46 -1.92 -5.38
N THR A 56 -2.00 -1.86 -6.59
CA THR A 56 -1.75 -0.78 -7.54
C THR A 56 -2.86 0.25 -7.38
N CYS A 57 -2.55 1.35 -6.74
CA CYS A 57 -3.50 2.38 -6.31
C CYS A 57 -3.35 3.64 -7.16
N MET A 58 -4.45 4.33 -7.40
CA MET A 58 -4.49 5.69 -7.94
C MET A 58 -4.62 6.69 -6.79
N ILE A 59 -3.62 7.55 -6.64
CA ILE A 59 -3.56 8.60 -5.62
C ILE A 59 -3.13 9.88 -6.32
N ASP A 60 -3.92 10.94 -6.23
CA ASP A 60 -3.71 12.21 -6.93
C ASP A 60 -3.44 12.02 -8.44
N ASP A 61 -4.26 11.19 -9.09
CA ASP A 61 -4.12 10.82 -10.51
C ASP A 61 -2.77 10.19 -10.88
N ARG A 62 -2.04 9.65 -9.89
CA ARG A 62 -0.77 8.95 -10.09
C ARG A 62 -0.87 7.53 -9.58
N GLU A 63 -0.36 6.60 -10.38
CA GLU A 63 -0.22 5.22 -9.97
C GLU A 63 0.87 5.08 -8.89
N ARG A 64 0.51 4.42 -7.78
CA ARG A 64 1.38 4.12 -6.65
C ARG A 64 1.23 2.66 -6.26
N HIS A 65 2.31 2.08 -5.72
CA HIS A 65 2.27 0.73 -5.17
C HIS A 65 2.26 0.79 -3.65
N LEU A 66 1.27 0.13 -3.08
CA LEU A 66 1.11 -0.07 -1.65
C LEU A 66 1.21 -1.58 -1.37
N TYR A 67 1.91 -1.95 -0.31
CA TYR A 67 2.19 -3.34 0.03
C TYR A 67 1.67 -3.67 1.41
N TYR A 68 1.07 -4.84 1.57
CA TYR A 68 0.63 -5.42 2.84
C TYR A 68 1.36 -6.73 3.09
N GLU A 69 2.14 -6.80 4.16
CA GLU A 69 2.95 -7.96 4.51
C GLU A 69 2.23 -8.92 5.46
N ASP A 70 2.72 -10.16 5.54
CA ASP A 70 2.15 -11.21 6.39
C ASP A 70 2.26 -10.87 7.91
N ASN A 71 3.09 -9.89 8.30
CA ASN A 71 3.17 -9.35 9.66
C ASN A 71 2.15 -8.23 9.93
N ASN A 72 1.18 -8.05 9.04
CA ASN A 72 0.12 -7.05 9.08
C ASN A 72 0.59 -5.58 8.99
N LEU A 73 1.80 -5.35 8.45
CA LEU A 73 2.31 -3.99 8.22
C LEU A 73 2.07 -3.55 6.77
N TRP A 74 1.67 -2.30 6.63
CA TRP A 74 1.55 -1.62 5.34
C TRP A 74 2.80 -0.78 5.05
N PHE A 75 3.29 -0.84 3.82
CA PHE A 75 4.40 0.01 3.39
C PHE A 75 4.30 0.43 1.93
N VAL A 76 4.97 1.52 1.60
CA VAL A 76 5.28 1.91 0.23
C VAL A 76 6.79 1.84 -0.02
N GLU A 77 7.18 1.75 -1.28
CA GLU A 77 8.60 1.89 -1.67
C GLU A 77 9.00 3.37 -1.63
N GLY A 78 9.95 3.73 -0.76
CA GLY A 78 10.55 5.06 -0.71
C GLY A 78 11.97 5.08 -1.27
N ARG A 79 12.36 6.21 -1.87
CA ARG A 79 13.79 6.56 -1.96
C ARG A 79 14.21 7.10 -0.59
N ALA A 80 15.29 6.55 -0.05
CA ALA A 80 16.06 7.21 1.01
C ALA A 80 16.65 8.52 0.46
#